data_AF-A0A8K0T9W4-F1
#
_entry.id   AF-A0A8K0T9W4-F1
#
_cell.length_a   1.000
_cell.length_b   1.000
_cell.length_c   1.000
_cell.angle_alpha   90.00
_cell.angle_beta   90.00
_cell.angle_gamma   90.00
#
_symmetry.space_group_name_H-M   'P 1'
#
loop_
_entity.id
_entity.type
_entity.pdbx_description
1 polymer ?
#
loop_
_entity_poly.entity_id
_entity_poly.type
_entity_poly.pdbx_seq_one_letter_code
_entity_poly.pdbx_strand_id
1 'polypeptide(L)'
;MGEEKSPKRVLISVGSKSSYLSEAWDQPEEIIKTSLRILLDKEALSPSPADVLYAAKERWGPRTHIVFDIFNHDYDPAVAHIEGRNDRPVITIFFTRGTDVVVSDAGMPVANAVNKGVRDTHDPRD
;
A
#
# COMPACT_ATOMS: atom_id res chain seq x y z
N MET A 1 -9.52 -11.60 -20.58
CA MET A 1 -8.32 -12.13 -19.91
C MET A 1 -8.23 -11.41 -18.59
N GLY A 2 -8.46 -12.09 -17.47
CA GLY A 2 -8.20 -11.47 -16.16
C GLY A 2 -6.70 -11.33 -16.00
N GLU A 3 -6.23 -10.17 -15.54
CA GLU A 3 -4.83 -10.05 -15.11
C GLU A 3 -4.53 -11.16 -14.11
N GLU A 4 -3.38 -11.80 -14.29
CA GLU A 4 -2.84 -12.77 -13.35
C GLU A 4 -2.74 -12.11 -11.97
N LYS A 5 -3.26 -12.76 -10.93
CA LYS A 5 -3.24 -12.32 -9.53
C LYS A 5 -1.79 -12.35 -8.99
N SER A 6 -0.95 -11.49 -9.54
CA SER A 6 0.44 -11.33 -9.13
C SER A 6 0.52 -10.51 -7.84
N PRO A 7 1.40 -10.86 -6.89
CA PRO A 7 1.59 -10.09 -5.67
C PRO A 7 1.97 -8.63 -5.99
N LYS A 8 1.19 -7.68 -5.49
CA LYS A 8 1.49 -6.24 -5.60
C LYS A 8 1.49 -5.59 -4.23
N ARG A 9 2.26 -4.51 -4.08
CA ARG A 9 2.24 -3.65 -2.89
C ARG A 9 1.50 -2.37 -3.20
N VAL A 10 0.62 -1.96 -2.30
CA VAL A 10 -0.18 -0.74 -2.44
C VAL A 10 0.32 0.28 -1.42
N LEU A 11 0.80 1.41 -1.91
CA LEU A 11 1.08 2.60 -1.10
C LEU A 11 -0.13 3.54 -1.19
N ILE A 12 -0.85 3.69 -0.09
CA ILE A 12 -1.80 4.78 0.08
C ILE A 12 -1.06 5.97 0.66
N SER A 13 -1.25 7.15 0.06
CA SER A 13 -0.73 8.41 0.59
C SER A 13 -1.86 9.43 0.70
N VAL A 14 -2.19 9.79 1.94
CA VAL A 14 -3.27 10.72 2.26
C VAL A 14 -2.72 12.09 2.59
N GLY A 15 -3.06 13.06 1.75
CA GLY A 15 -2.68 14.47 1.89
C GLY A 15 -3.38 15.16 3.05
N SER A 16 -2.73 16.17 3.63
CA SER A 16 -3.31 17.00 4.71
C SER A 16 -4.58 17.76 4.32
N LYS A 17 -4.82 17.94 3.02
CA LYS A 17 -6.03 18.59 2.47
C LYS A 17 -7.12 17.60 2.07
N SER A 18 -6.90 16.30 2.30
CA SER A 18 -7.88 15.27 2.00
C SER A 18 -8.92 15.19 3.11
N SER A 19 -10.17 14.92 2.74
CA SER A 19 -11.23 14.60 3.71
C SER A 19 -10.95 13.30 4.48
N TYR A 20 -10.07 12.44 3.96
CA TYR A 20 -9.75 11.13 4.53
C TYR A 20 -8.58 11.17 5.54
N LEU A 21 -8.00 12.34 5.84
CA LEU A 21 -6.77 12.44 6.64
C LEU A 21 -6.91 11.84 8.06
N SER A 22 -8.00 12.17 8.76
CA SER A 22 -8.25 11.66 10.11
C SER A 22 -8.47 10.16 10.06
N GLU A 23 -9.36 9.72 9.18
CA GLU A 23 -9.73 8.31 8.99
C GLU A 23 -8.52 7.45 8.63
N ALA A 24 -7.61 7.94 7.78
CA ALA A 24 -6.37 7.23 7.46
C ALA A 24 -5.49 6.91 8.67
N TRP A 25 -5.56 7.72 9.72
CA TRP A 25 -4.84 7.46 10.95
C TRP A 25 -5.64 6.63 11.94
N ASP A 26 -6.88 7.02 12.17
CA ASP A 26 -7.74 6.47 13.22
C ASP A 26 -8.36 5.12 12.83
N GLN A 27 -8.64 4.93 11.53
CA GLN A 27 -9.36 3.79 10.94
C GLN A 27 -8.71 3.38 9.59
N PRO A 28 -7.42 2.99 9.57
CA PRO A 28 -6.72 2.66 8.32
C PRO A 28 -7.40 1.54 7.51
N GLU A 29 -8.11 0.63 8.16
CA GLU A 29 -8.89 -0.44 7.53
C GLU A 29 -10.02 0.08 6.62
N GLU A 30 -10.68 1.18 6.97
CA GLU A 30 -11.73 1.78 6.13
C GLU A 30 -11.14 2.45 4.88
N ILE A 31 -9.96 3.04 5.03
CA ILE A 31 -9.19 3.57 3.90
C ILE A 31 -8.71 2.45 2.99
N ILE A 32 -8.28 1.31 3.54
CA ILE A 32 -7.92 0.12 2.75
C ILE A 32 -9.14 -0.39 1.97
N LYS A 33 -10.30 -0.57 2.62
CA LYS A 33 -11.55 -0.99 1.93
C LYS A 33 -11.91 -0.04 0.79
N THR A 34 -11.81 1.27 1.03
CA THR A 34 -12.03 2.29 -0.01
C THR A 34 -11.05 2.14 -1.16
N SER A 35 -9.77 1.89 -0.87
CA SER A 35 -8.75 1.62 -1.87
C SER A 35 -8.97 0.34 -2.67
N LEU A 36 -9.48 -0.75 -2.07
CA LEU A 36 -9.82 -1.96 -2.83
C LEU A 36 -10.89 -1.70 -3.90
N ARG A 37 -11.90 -0.89 -3.56
CA ARG A 37 -12.92 -0.46 -4.53
C ARG A 37 -12.32 0.36 -5.67
N ILE A 38 -11.38 1.25 -5.34
CA ILE A 38 -10.69 2.08 -6.34
C ILE A 38 -9.83 1.22 -7.28
N LEU A 39 -9.14 0.21 -6.76
CA LEU A 39 -8.35 -0.73 -7.57
C LEU A 39 -9.26 -1.54 -8.52
N LEU A 40 -10.45 -1.93 -8.08
CA LEU A 40 -11.44 -2.56 -8.93
C LEU A 40 -11.90 -1.65 -10.06
N ASP A 41 -12.27 -0.41 -9.72
CA ASP A 41 -12.86 0.53 -10.67
C ASP A 41 -11.85 1.10 -11.68
N LYS A 42 -10.60 1.33 -11.25
CA LYS A 42 -9.58 2.04 -12.05
C LYS A 42 -8.50 1.14 -12.65
N GLU A 43 -8.17 0.03 -12.00
CA GLU A 43 -7.08 -0.87 -12.41
C GLU A 43 -7.60 -2.26 -12.82
N ALA A 44 -8.91 -2.50 -12.79
CA ALA A 44 -9.54 -3.80 -13.03
C ALA A 44 -9.00 -4.94 -12.10
N LEU A 45 -8.43 -4.57 -10.96
CA LEU A 45 -7.92 -5.49 -9.95
C LEU A 45 -9.02 -5.78 -8.92
N SER A 46 -9.31 -7.06 -8.68
CA SER A 46 -10.38 -7.49 -7.77
C SER A 46 -9.86 -8.26 -6.54
N PRO A 47 -8.99 -7.66 -5.70
CA PRO A 47 -8.58 -8.27 -4.45
C PRO A 47 -9.77 -8.35 -3.48
N SER A 48 -9.99 -9.52 -2.91
CA SER A 48 -10.88 -9.72 -1.77
C SER A 48 -10.19 -9.27 -0.48
N PRO A 49 -10.93 -9.03 0.61
CA PRO A 49 -10.32 -8.75 1.92
C PRO A 49 -9.34 -9.82 2.40
N ALA A 50 -9.52 -11.09 1.99
CA ALA A 50 -8.60 -12.19 2.32
C ALA A 50 -7.27 -12.13 1.53
N ASP A 51 -7.23 -11.35 0.45
CA ASP A 51 -6.02 -11.13 -0.35
C ASP A 51 -5.15 -10.00 0.22
N VAL A 52 -5.65 -9.26 1.23
CA VAL A 52 -4.97 -8.10 1.82
C VAL A 52 -4.08 -8.53 2.98
N LEU A 53 -2.81 -8.15 2.88
CA LEU A 53 -1.86 -8.25 3.99
C LEU A 53 -1.39 -6.85 4.38
N TYR A 54 -1.85 -6.36 5.52
CA TYR A 54 -1.40 -5.07 6.05
C TYR A 54 0.08 -5.12 6.45
N ALA A 55 0.90 -4.25 5.86
CA ALA A 55 2.34 -4.25 6.10
C ALA A 55 2.75 -3.15 7.09
N ALA A 56 2.28 -1.92 6.88
CA ALA A 56 2.69 -0.79 7.71
C ALA A 56 1.70 0.40 7.64
N LYS A 57 1.74 1.25 8.67
CA LYS A 57 1.22 2.61 8.65
C LYS A 57 2.23 3.55 9.27
N GLU A 58 2.51 4.62 8.56
CA GLU A 58 3.50 5.62 8.94
C GLU A 58 2.96 7.03 8.72
N ARG A 59 3.61 8.00 9.35
CA ARG A 59 3.36 9.43 9.13
C ARG A 59 4.67 10.11 8.77
N TRP A 60 4.75 10.63 7.54
CA TRP A 60 5.88 11.39 7.05
C TRP A 60 5.43 12.81 6.70
N GLY A 61 5.87 13.79 7.49
CA GLY A 61 5.43 15.18 7.34
C GLY A 61 3.90 15.32 7.48
N PRO A 62 3.22 16.04 6.56
CA PRO A 62 1.78 16.30 6.65
C PRO A 62 0.92 15.15 6.08
N ARG A 63 1.51 13.98 5.80
CA ARG A 63 0.82 12.87 5.14
C ARG A 63 0.78 11.62 6.02
N THR A 64 -0.34 10.92 5.94
CA THR A 64 -0.46 9.55 6.45
C THR A 64 -0.21 8.58 5.29
N HIS A 65 0.66 7.62 5.53
CA HIS A 65 1.00 6.56 4.58
C HIS A 65 0.52 5.22 5.13
N ILE A 66 -0.14 4.43 4.29
CA ILE A 66 -0.55 3.07 4.61
C ILE A 66 0.00 2.17 3.52
N VAL A 67 0.62 1.06 3.91
CA VAL A 67 1.20 0.09 3.01
C VAL A 67 0.58 -1.27 3.29
N PHE A 68 0.07 -1.92 2.25
CA PHE A 68 -0.43 -3.29 2.32
C PHE A 68 -0.13 -4.01 1.01
N ASP A 69 -0.04 -5.33 1.08
CA ASP A 69 0.11 -6.18 -0.09
C ASP A 69 -1.25 -6.75 -0.50
N ILE A 70 -1.42 -6.99 -1.80
CA ILE A 70 -2.52 -7.76 -2.37
C ILE A 70 -1.96 -8.99 -3.06
N PHE A 71 -2.67 -10.11 -2.96
CA PHE A 71 -2.29 -11.40 -3.55
C PHE A 71 -0.93 -11.96 -3.06
N ASN A 72 -0.38 -11.45 -1.95
CA ASN A 72 0.89 -11.92 -1.37
C ASN A 72 0.66 -13.03 -0.35
N HIS A 73 0.14 -14.17 -0.81
CA HIS A 73 -0.24 -15.29 0.07
C HIS A 73 0.96 -16.03 0.68
N ASP A 74 2.12 -15.95 0.04
CA ASP A 74 3.36 -16.61 0.47
C ASP A 74 4.29 -15.67 1.25
N TYR A 75 3.72 -14.63 1.88
CA TYR A 75 4.51 -13.68 2.66
C TYR A 75 5.09 -14.36 3.91
N ASP A 76 6.41 -14.24 4.07
CA ASP A 76 7.14 -14.72 5.24
C ASP A 76 7.82 -13.53 5.97
N PRO A 77 7.33 -13.14 7.15
CA PRO A 77 7.91 -12.04 7.92
C PRO A 77 9.36 -12.31 8.34
N ALA A 78 9.77 -13.58 8.49
CA ALA A 78 11.11 -13.93 8.95
C ALA A 78 12.21 -13.57 7.93
N VAL A 79 11.85 -13.49 6.64
CA VAL A 79 12.75 -13.10 5.55
C VAL A 79 12.35 -11.78 4.91
N ALA A 80 11.30 -11.11 5.40
CA ALA A 80 10.77 -9.89 4.81
C ALA A 80 11.75 -8.70 4.89
N HIS A 81 12.77 -8.75 5.76
CA HIS A 81 13.85 -7.75 5.84
C HIS A 81 14.93 -7.96 4.77
N ILE A 82 15.01 -9.12 4.12
CA ILE A 82 16.05 -9.45 3.14
C ILE A 82 15.74 -8.75 1.80
N GLU A 83 16.71 -8.01 1.28
CA GLU A 83 16.61 -7.30 0.00
C GLU A 83 16.26 -8.26 -1.17
N GLY A 84 15.32 -7.84 -2.01
CA GLY A 84 14.87 -8.60 -3.19
C GLY A 84 13.96 -9.80 -2.90
N ARG A 85 13.81 -10.25 -1.64
CA ARG A 85 12.95 -11.39 -1.29
C ARG A 85 11.47 -11.03 -1.30
N ASN A 86 11.14 -9.87 -0.74
CA ASN A 86 9.77 -9.38 -0.63
C ASN A 86 9.57 -8.02 -1.31
N ASP A 87 10.42 -7.72 -2.29
CA ASP A 87 10.24 -6.57 -3.16
C ASP A 87 9.11 -6.87 -4.14
N ARG A 88 8.22 -5.90 -4.32
CA ARG A 88 7.02 -6.02 -5.14
C ARG A 88 6.86 -4.80 -6.04
N PRO A 89 6.22 -4.94 -7.22
CA PRO A 89 5.68 -3.81 -7.94
C PRO A 89 4.75 -3.02 -7.03
N VAL A 90 4.85 -1.69 -7.06
CA VAL A 90 4.09 -0.81 -6.16
C VAL A 90 3.04 -0.04 -6.95
N ILE A 91 1.79 -0.13 -6.52
CA ILE A 91 0.72 0.77 -6.95
C ILE A 91 0.61 1.90 -5.93
N THR A 92 0.45 3.13 -6.40
CA THR A 92 0.22 4.30 -5.55
C THR A 92 -1.22 4.77 -5.64
N ILE A 93 -1.81 5.09 -4.49
CA ILE A 93 -3.13 5.71 -4.39
C ILE A 93 -2.98 7.00 -3.59
N PHE A 94 -3.08 8.14 -4.27
CA PHE A 94 -2.97 9.46 -3.66
C PHE A 94 -4.35 10.04 -3.38
N PHE A 95 -4.70 10.17 -2.11
CA PHE A 95 -5.85 10.96 -1.67
C PHE A 95 -5.39 12.41 -1.50
N THR A 96 -5.82 13.29 -2.41
CA THR A 96 -5.24 14.62 -2.57
C THR A 96 -6.04 15.70 -1.84
N ARG A 97 -6.84 16.51 -2.55
CA ARG A 97 -7.68 17.56 -1.96
C ARG A 97 -9.13 17.09 -1.91
N GLY A 98 -9.79 17.29 -0.77
CA GLY A 98 -11.16 16.80 -0.58
C GLY A 98 -11.21 15.29 -0.82
N THR A 99 -12.06 14.88 -1.76
CA THR A 99 -12.28 13.48 -2.13
C THR A 99 -11.50 13.01 -3.36
N ASP A 100 -10.62 13.84 -3.93
CA ASP A 100 -9.90 13.53 -5.17
C ASP A 100 -8.87 12.42 -4.98
N VAL A 101 -8.91 11.42 -5.87
CA VAL A 101 -7.98 10.27 -5.85
C VAL A 101 -7.29 10.02 -7.18
N VAL A 102 -5.96 9.93 -7.14
CA VAL A 102 -5.10 9.56 -8.26
C VAL A 102 -4.50 8.18 -8.02
N VAL A 103 -4.54 7.32 -9.04
CA VAL A 103 -3.93 5.98 -9.01
C VAL A 103 -2.90 5.89 -10.12
N SER A 104 -1.76 5.28 -9.83
CA SER A 104 -0.70 5.04 -10.80
C SER A 104 0.27 3.97 -10.31
N ASP A 105 0.92 3.28 -11.24
CA ASP A 105 2.13 2.51 -10.92
C ASP A 105 3.24 3.43 -10.40
N ALA A 106 3.92 2.98 -9.36
CA ALA A 106 5.06 3.70 -8.81
C ALA A 106 6.26 3.63 -9.76
N GLY A 107 6.90 4.77 -10.01
CA GLY A 107 8.24 4.77 -10.57
C GLY A 107 9.26 4.11 -9.63
N MET A 108 10.37 3.63 -10.19
CA MET A 108 11.42 2.91 -9.44
C MET A 108 11.84 3.60 -8.13
N PRO A 109 12.05 4.93 -8.06
CA PRO A 109 12.46 5.56 -6.80
C PRO A 109 11.45 5.36 -5.66
N VAL A 110 10.15 5.49 -5.97
CA VAL A 110 9.08 5.32 -4.98
C VAL A 110 8.93 3.85 -4.62
N ALA A 111 8.95 2.96 -5.61
CA ALA A 111 8.86 1.52 -5.37
C ALA A 111 10.00 1.03 -4.45
N ASN A 112 11.24 1.46 -4.72
CA ASN A 112 12.41 1.12 -3.92
C ASN A 112 12.29 1.65 -2.48
N ALA A 113 11.84 2.88 -2.30
CA ALA A 113 11.66 3.48 -0.98
C ALA A 113 10.60 2.74 -0.14
N VAL A 114 9.45 2.41 -0.76
CA VAL A 114 8.37 1.66 -0.10
C VAL A 114 8.83 0.26 0.27
N ASN A 115 9.47 -0.46 -0.66
CA ASN A 115 9.98 -1.80 -0.39
C ASN A 115 11.02 -1.77 0.74
N LYS A 116 11.96 -0.81 0.71
CA LYS A 116 12.92 -0.64 1.81
C LYS A 116 12.22 -0.36 3.16
N GLY A 117 11.24 0.53 3.20
CA GLY A 117 10.51 0.84 4.45
C GLY A 117 9.82 -0.39 5.06
N VAL A 118 9.23 -1.24 4.22
CA VAL A 118 8.67 -2.52 4.70
C VAL A 118 9.78 -3.43 5.24
N ARG A 119 10.92 -3.55 4.53
CA ARG A 119 12.06 -4.34 5.04
C ARG A 119 12.54 -3.84 6.40
N ASP A 120 12.72 -2.53 6.53
CA ASP A 120 13.19 -1.87 7.77
C ASP A 120 12.19 -2.06 8.94
N THR A 121 10.91 -2.33 8.66
CA THR A 121 9.88 -2.63 9.68
C THR A 121 9.99 -4.06 10.19
N HIS A 122 10.50 -4.98 9.36
CA HIS A 122 10.72 -6.38 9.70
C HIS A 122 12.15 -6.70 10.11
N ASP A 123 13.04 -5.72 10.06
CA ASP A 123 14.41 -5.85 10.54
C ASP A 123 14.41 -5.88 12.08
N PRO A 124 14.77 -7.01 12.71
CA PRO A 124 14.89 -7.09 14.16
C PRO A 124 16.08 -6.23 14.58
N ARG A 125 15.81 -4.98 14.97
CA ARG A 125 16.85 -4.12 15.55
C ARG A 125 17.32 -4.74 16.87
N ASP A 126 18.59 -5.13 16.93
CA ASP A 126 19.32 -5.43 18.17
C ASP A 126 19.43 -4.17 19.07
#